data_AF-A0A9X3YHD8-F1
#
_entry.id   AF-A0A9X3YHD8-F1
#
_cell.length_a   1.000
_cell.length_b   1.000
_cell.length_c   1.000
_cell.angle_alpha   90.00
_cell.angle_beta   90.00
_cell.angle_gamma   90.00
#
_symmetry.space_group_name_H-M   'P 1'
#
loop_
_entity.id
_entity.type
_entity.pdbx_description
1 polymer ?
#
loop_
_entity_poly.entity_id
_entity_poly.type
_entity_poly.pdbx_seq_one_letter_code
_entity_poly.pdbx_strand_id
1 'polypeptide(L)' 'MFENHQKSEIDALMKANTEFRSLYQRHQELDSKLRDADLGVLPMDDTQLHTLKKEKLWAKDRLLHMWEHR' A
#
# COMPACT_ATOMS: atom_id res chain seq x y z
N MET A 1 10.99 -6.85 -17.47
CA MET A 1 11.95 -7.50 -16.54
C MET A 1 12.21 -6.70 -15.24
N PHE A 2 11.61 -5.52 -15.05
CA PHE A 2 11.86 -4.65 -13.89
C PHE A 2 10.96 -4.95 -12.67
N GLU A 3 9.83 -5.62 -12.85
CA GLU A 3 8.85 -5.88 -11.78
C GLU A 3 9.20 -7.07 -10.87
N ASN A 4 10.03 -8.01 -11.34
CA ASN A 4 10.38 -9.20 -10.55
C ASN A 4 11.44 -8.93 -9.47
N HIS A 5 12.39 -8.03 -9.72
CA HIS A 5 13.39 -7.66 -8.72
C HIS A 5 12.75 -6.90 -7.55
N GLN A 6 11.85 -5.95 -7.84
CA GLN A 6 11.09 -5.26 -6.79
C GLN A 6 10.29 -6.22 -5.93
N LYS A 7 9.61 -7.22 -6.52
CA LYS A 7 8.85 -8.20 -5.73
C LYS A 7 9.74 -9.03 -4.81
N SER A 8 10.88 -9.53 -5.29
CA SER A 8 11.79 -10.34 -4.47
C SER A 8 12.46 -9.54 -3.34
N GLU A 9 12.86 -8.29 -3.60
CA GLU A 9 13.40 -7.40 -2.58
C GLU A 9 12.34 -7.00 -1.56
N ILE A 10 11.12 -6.72 -2.01
CA ILE A 10 9.96 -6.45 -1.15
C ILE A 10 9.61 -7.68 -0.31
N ASP A 11 9.68 -8.90 -0.84
CA ASP A 11 9.41 -10.13 -0.09
C ASP A 11 10.49 -10.39 0.97
N ALA A 12 11.76 -10.15 0.64
CA ALA A 12 12.86 -10.21 1.59
C ALA A 12 12.74 -9.15 2.69
N LEU A 13 12.34 -7.92 2.34
CA LEU A 13 12.04 -6.85 3.28
C LEU A 13 10.83 -7.15 4.16
N MET A 14 9.76 -7.72 3.60
CA MET A 14 8.59 -8.16 4.35
C MET A 14 8.93 -9.30 5.32
N LYS A 15 9.84 -10.20 4.96
CA LYS A 15 10.34 -11.24 5.87
C LYS A 15 11.28 -10.69 6.94
N ALA A 16 12.11 -9.72 6.60
CA ALA A 16 13.06 -9.12 7.53
C ALA A 16 12.41 -8.09 8.48
N ASN A 17 11.34 -7.43 8.06
CA ASN A 17 10.71 -6.34 8.79
C ASN A 17 9.18 -6.52 8.87
N THR A 18 8.72 -6.93 10.05
CA THR A 18 7.30 -7.18 10.33
C THR A 18 6.44 -5.92 10.18
N GLU A 19 6.99 -4.74 10.50
CA GLU A 19 6.29 -3.46 10.30
C GLU A 19 6.05 -3.18 8.81
N PHE A 20 7.04 -3.48 7.96
CA PHE A 20 6.92 -3.33 6.51
C PHE A 20 5.81 -4.24 5.95
N ARG A 21 5.72 -5.47 6.44
CA ARG A 21 4.64 -6.41 6.08
C ARG A 21 3.27 -5.88 6.49
N SER A 22 3.11 -5.38 7.71
CA SER A 22 1.84 -4.81 8.17
C SER A 22 1.43 -3.57 7.36
N LEU A 23 2.38 -2.70 7.02
CA LEU A 23 2.16 -1.54 6.14
C LEU A 23 1.75 -1.96 4.73
N TYR A 24 2.40 -2.97 4.15
CA TYR A 24 2.06 -3.47 2.82
C TYR A 24 0.67 -4.11 2.78
N GLN A 25 0.30 -4.89 3.79
CA GLN A 25 -1.06 -5.43 3.91
C GLN A 25 -2.09 -4.30 4.01
N ARG A 26 -1.82 -3.27 4.83
CA ARG A 26 -2.69 -2.10 4.96
C ARG A 26 -2.85 -1.36 3.62
N HIS A 27 -1.76 -1.21 2.86
CA HIS A 27 -1.81 -0.63 1.53
C HIS A 27 -2.68 -1.45 0.57
N GLN A 28 -2.57 -2.79 0.57
CA GLN A 28 -3.45 -3.65 -0.24
C GLN A 28 -4.92 -3.54 0.19
N GLU A 29 -5.21 -3.49 1.48
CA GLU A 29 -6.59 -3.31 1.97
C GLU A 29 -7.18 -1.97 1.52
N LEU A 30 -6.39 -0.89 1.58
CA LEU A 30 -6.79 0.43 1.10
C LEU A 30 -7.00 0.44 -0.42
N ASP A 31 -6.16 -0.25 -1.18
CA ASP A 31 -6.27 -0.38 -2.64
C ASP A 31 -7.52 -1.17 -3.03
N SER A 32 -7.80 -2.30 -2.36
CA SER A 32 -9.05 -3.04 -2.55
C SER A 32 -10.26 -2.17 -2.26
N LYS A 33 -10.28 -1.45 -1.13
CA LYS A 33 -11.38 -0.54 -0.79
C LYS A 33 -11.59 0.55 -1.84
N LEU A 34 -10.51 1.14 -2.36
CA LEU A 34 -10.58 2.10 -3.46
C LEU A 34 -11.15 1.46 -4.72
N ARG A 35 -10.77 0.22 -5.03
CA ARG A 35 -11.25 -0.51 -6.19
C ARG A 35 -12.73 -0.89 -6.07
N ASP A 36 -13.18 -1.32 -4.89
CA ASP A 36 -14.60 -1.58 -4.60
C ASP A 36 -15.44 -0.30 -4.71
N ALA A 37 -14.89 0.85 -4.29
CA ALA A 37 -15.51 2.15 -4.46
C ALA A 37 -15.56 2.58 -5.93
N ASP A 38 -14.48 2.39 -6.69
CA ASP A 38 -14.40 2.68 -8.12
C ASP A 38 -15.36 1.81 -8.95
N LEU A 39 -15.53 0.55 -8.55
CA LEU A 39 -16.51 -0.38 -9.12
C LEU A 39 -17.97 -0.02 -8.77
N GLY A 40 -18.19 0.98 -7.92
CA GLY A 40 -19.52 1.38 -7.47
C GLY A 40 -20.20 0.36 -6.54
N VAL A 41 -19.43 -0.61 -6.02
CA VAL A 41 -19.92 -1.65 -5.08
C VAL A 41 -20.18 -1.04 -3.70
N LEU A 42 -19.37 -0.05 -3.32
CA LEU A 42 -19.51 0.70 -2.09
C LEU A 42 -19.76 2.17 -2.43
N PRO A 43 -20.90 2.76 -2.02
CA PRO A 43 -21.06 4.21 -2.07
C PRO A 43 -20.07 4.83 -1.07
N MET A 44 -18.93 5.28 -1.58
CA MET A 44 -17.97 6.05 -0.82
C MET A 44 -18.15 7.53 -1.12
N ASP A 45 -18.23 8.33 -0.07
CA ASP A 45 -18.14 9.77 -0.19
C ASP A 45 -16.77 10.19 -0.76
N ASP A 46 -16.75 11.25 -1.56
CA ASP A 46 -15.53 11.85 -2.12
C ASP A 46 -14.48 12.12 -1.03
N THR A 47 -14.90 12.47 0.18
CA THR A 47 -14.02 12.67 1.34
C THR A 47 -13.34 11.37 1.81
N GLN A 48 -14.05 10.23 1.77
CA GLN A 48 -13.47 8.92 2.09
C GLN A 48 -12.47 8.50 1.01
N LEU A 49 -12.81 8.70 -0.26
CA LEU A 49 -11.93 8.43 -1.40
C LEU A 49 -10.64 9.25 -1.31
N HIS A 50 -10.75 10.52 -0.93
CA HIS A 50 -9.60 11.41 -0.74
C HIS A 50 -8.74 10.99 0.45
N THR A 51 -9.36 10.54 1.54
CA THR A 51 -8.68 10.02 2.73
C THR A 51 -7.94 8.72 2.41
N LEU A 52 -8.56 7.79 1.68
CA LEU A 52 -7.95 6.53 1.26
C LEU A 52 -6.75 6.77 0.33
N LYS A 53 -6.87 7.71 -0.63
CA LYS A 53 -5.74 8.10 -1.48
C LYS A 53 -4.57 8.66 -0.66
N LYS A 54 -4.86 9.47 0.37
CA LYS A 54 -3.83 9.97 1.30
C LYS A 54 -3.21 8.86 2.13
N GLU A 55 -4.00 7.95 2.69
CA GLU A 55 -3.46 6.81 3.45
C GLU A 55 -2.62 5.89 2.56
N LYS A 56 -3.03 5.64 1.32
CA LYS A 56 -2.25 4.89 0.33
C LYS A 56 -0.91 5.58 0.05
N LEU A 57 -0.94 6.90 -0.14
CA LEU A 57 0.27 7.69 -0.33
C LEU A 57 1.17 7.60 0.90
N TRP A 58 0.62 7.76 2.10
CA TRP A 58 1.35 7.67 3.37
C TRP A 58 1.98 6.30 3.60
N ALA A 59 1.24 5.22 3.31
CA ALA A 59 1.76 3.87 3.42
C ALA A 59 2.92 3.66 2.43
N LYS A 60 2.77 4.13 1.19
CA LYS A 60 3.84 4.06 0.19
C LYS A 60 5.06 4.88 0.59
N ASP A 61 4.86 6.10 1.09
CA ASP A 61 5.92 6.99 1.55
C ASP A 61 6.69 6.38 2.73
N ARG A 62 5.97 5.74 3.66
CA ARG A 62 6.57 5.05 4.80
C ARG A 62 7.32 3.79 4.40
N LEU A 63 6.80 3.03 3.43
CA LEU A 63 7.51 1.90 2.83
C LEU A 63 8.79 2.37 2.12
N LEU A 64 8.72 3.48 1.38
CA LEU A 64 9.87 4.07 0.70
C LEU A 64 10.92 4.56 1.71
N HIS A 65 10.50 5.28 2.75
CA HIS A 65 11.38 5.72 3.83
C HIS A 65 12.07 4.53 4.53
N MET A 66 11.33 3.46 4.84
CA MET A 66 11.92 2.25 5.42
C MET A 66 12.89 1.54 4.47
N TRP A 67 12.69 1.67 3.16
CA TRP A 67 13.59 1.12 2.14
C TRP A 67 14.83 1.99 1.96
N GLU A 68 14.69 3.31 1.91
CA GLU A 68 15.82 4.25 1.79
C GLU A 68 16.71 4.28 3.03
N HIS A 69 16.14 4.00 4.22
CA HIS A 69 16.90 3.96 5.48
C HIS A 69 17.52 2.59 5.82
N ARG A 70 17.51 1.64 4.88
CA ARG A 70 18.06 0.29 5.04
C ARG A 70 19.58 0.23 4.89
#